data_AF-H6BDJ9-F1
#
_entry.id   AF-H6BDJ9-F1
#
_cell.length_a   1.000
_cell.length_b   1.000
_cell.length_c   1.000
_cell.angle_alpha   90.00
_cell.angle_beta   90.00
_cell.angle_gamma   90.00
#
_symmetry.space_group_name_H-M   'P 1'
#
loop_
_entity.id
_entity.type
_entity.pdbx_description
1 polymer ?
#
loop_
_entity_poly.entity_id
_entity_poly.type
_entity_poly.pdbx_seq_one_letter_code
_entity_poly.pdbx_strand_id
1 'polypeptide(L)'
;SNVKSQLGAINRKQTGSLAVRDLSNLIKPEDMVTTEHLVTLLSIVPKYSQKDWLASYESLDTFVVPRSSKKLYEDNEYALYTVTLFAKVVDNFKVHAREKGFQIRDFEYSPEAQESRKQELEKLLQDQELMRTSLLQWCYASYSEVFSSWMHFCAVRVFVESILRYGLPARFLSVVLAPSTKSE
;
A
#
# COMPACT_ATOMS: atom_id res chain seq x y z
N SER A 1 -10.48 11.52 0.73
CA SER A 1 -10.32 10.44 1.73
C SER A 1 -10.35 9.06 1.07
N ASN A 2 -11.30 8.78 0.17
CA ASN A 2 -11.44 7.48 -0.50
C ASN A 2 -10.18 7.05 -1.30
N VAL A 3 -9.67 7.89 -2.20
CA VAL A 3 -8.45 7.59 -3.01
C VAL A 3 -7.24 7.27 -2.12
N LYS A 4 -7.02 8.03 -1.05
CA LYS A 4 -5.95 7.75 -0.07
C LYS A 4 -6.14 6.39 0.62
N SER A 5 -7.39 6.01 0.93
CA SER A 5 -7.70 4.70 1.52
C SER A 5 -7.43 3.57 0.55
N GLN A 6 -7.81 3.72 -0.72
CA GLN A 6 -7.56 2.74 -1.78
C GLN A 6 -6.06 2.56 -2.03
N LEU A 7 -5.30 3.65 -2.18
CA LEU A 7 -3.84 3.61 -2.31
C LEU A 7 -3.18 2.99 -1.08
N GLY A 8 -3.67 3.30 0.12
CA GLY A 8 -3.21 2.67 1.36
C GLY A 8 -3.43 1.15 1.38
N ALA A 9 -4.58 0.68 0.91
CA ALA A 9 -4.86 -0.75 0.79
C ALA A 9 -3.96 -1.44 -0.23
N ILE A 10 -3.71 -0.82 -1.39
CA ILE A 10 -2.80 -1.34 -2.41
C ILE A 10 -1.37 -1.42 -1.86
N ASN A 11 -0.89 -0.35 -1.21
CA ASN A 11 0.46 -0.31 -0.67
C ASN A 11 0.68 -1.38 0.41
N ARG A 12 -0.31 -1.63 1.28
CA ARG A 12 -0.27 -2.74 2.26
C ARG A 12 -0.16 -4.11 1.58
N LYS A 13 -0.91 -4.34 0.49
CA LYS A 13 -0.79 -5.57 -0.29
C LYS A 13 0.58 -5.74 -0.94
N GLN A 14 1.28 -4.64 -1.25
CA GLN A 14 2.61 -4.66 -1.86
C GLN A 14 3.78 -4.70 -0.86
N THR A 15 3.57 -4.49 0.44
CA THR A 15 4.65 -4.34 1.43
C THR A 15 4.69 -5.41 2.53
N GLY A 16 3.69 -6.30 2.59
CA GLY A 16 3.66 -7.39 3.57
C GLY A 16 4.72 -8.47 3.37
N SER A 17 4.79 -9.42 4.30
CA SER A 17 5.58 -10.67 4.17
C SER A 17 5.17 -11.46 2.93
N LEU A 18 6.10 -12.21 2.32
CA LEU A 18 5.82 -13.11 1.19
C LEU A 18 4.59 -14.01 1.41
N ALA A 19 4.28 -14.38 2.66
CA ALA A 19 3.11 -15.16 3.05
C ALA A 19 1.77 -14.52 2.64
N VAL A 20 1.69 -13.17 2.57
CA VAL A 20 0.44 -12.42 2.32
C VAL A 20 0.56 -11.39 1.18
N ARG A 21 1.78 -10.96 0.84
CA ARG A 21 2.08 -9.97 -0.21
C ARG A 21 1.60 -10.41 -1.60
N ASP A 22 1.26 -9.44 -2.45
CA ASP A 22 1.08 -9.67 -3.88
C ASP A 22 2.42 -10.06 -4.55
N LEU A 23 2.43 -11.21 -5.23
CA LEU A 23 3.61 -11.77 -5.88
C LEU A 23 3.74 -11.34 -7.35
N SER A 24 2.75 -10.63 -7.89
CA SER A 24 2.68 -10.23 -9.31
C SER A 24 3.95 -9.52 -9.79
N ASN A 25 4.54 -8.66 -8.94
CA ASN A 25 5.74 -7.88 -9.29
C ASN A 25 7.06 -8.65 -9.12
N LEU A 26 7.02 -9.86 -8.53
CA LEU A 26 8.20 -10.68 -8.23
C LEU A 26 8.39 -11.83 -9.23
N ILE A 27 7.39 -12.10 -10.06
CA ILE A 27 7.34 -13.24 -10.96
C ILE A 27 7.48 -12.73 -12.38
N LYS A 28 8.40 -13.33 -13.15
CA LYS A 28 8.50 -13.08 -14.58
C LYS A 28 7.67 -14.13 -15.34
N PRO A 29 7.14 -13.81 -16.53
CA PRO A 29 6.46 -14.79 -17.37
C PRO A 29 7.33 -16.02 -17.68
N GLU A 30 8.65 -15.84 -17.77
CA GLU A 30 9.62 -16.92 -17.99
C GLU A 30 9.68 -17.94 -16.83
N ASP A 31 9.28 -17.54 -15.63
CA ASP A 31 9.32 -18.39 -14.44
C ASP A 31 8.05 -19.26 -14.30
N MET A 32 7.05 -19.08 -15.18
CA MET A 32 5.77 -19.78 -15.11
C MET A 32 5.56 -20.65 -16.35
N VAL A 33 5.42 -21.96 -16.13
CA VAL A 33 5.02 -22.92 -17.16
C VAL A 33 3.58 -23.34 -16.88
N THR A 34 2.67 -22.92 -17.76
CA THR A 34 1.28 -23.37 -17.73
C THR A 34 0.96 -24.04 -19.06
N THR A 35 0.84 -25.36 -19.05
CA THR A 35 0.41 -26.16 -20.20
C THR A 35 -0.78 -27.04 -19.78
N GLU A 36 -1.37 -27.77 -20.72
CA GLU A 36 -2.50 -28.66 -20.44
C GLU A 36 -2.21 -29.69 -19.32
N HIS A 37 -0.93 -30.06 -19.15
CA HIS A 37 -0.54 -31.12 -18.22
C HIS A 37 0.44 -30.66 -17.14
N LEU A 38 1.15 -29.55 -17.33
CA LEU A 38 2.12 -29.03 -16.37
C LEU A 38 1.66 -27.68 -15.83
N VAL A 39 1.86 -27.50 -14.53
CA VAL A 39 1.62 -26.24 -13.85
C VAL A 39 2.79 -25.91 -12.94
N THR A 40 3.19 -24.64 -12.94
CA THR A 40 4.15 -24.10 -11.98
C THR A 40 3.40 -23.52 -10.78
N LEU A 41 3.73 -24.00 -9.59
CA LEU A 41 3.26 -23.46 -8.33
C LEU A 41 4.35 -22.63 -7.66
N LEU A 42 3.91 -21.73 -6.77
CA LEU A 42 4.78 -20.90 -5.96
C LEU A 42 4.82 -21.43 -4.53
N SER A 43 6.01 -21.79 -4.07
CA SER A 43 6.25 -22.28 -2.72
C SER A 43 6.92 -21.20 -1.88
N ILE A 44 6.31 -20.88 -0.74
CA ILE A 44 6.87 -20.02 0.29
C ILE A 44 7.51 -20.92 1.34
N VAL A 45 8.83 -20.82 1.41
CA VAL A 45 9.67 -21.68 2.23
C VAL A 45 10.33 -20.84 3.32
N PRO A 46 10.20 -21.20 4.61
CA PRO A 46 10.92 -20.52 5.67
C PRO A 46 12.42 -20.56 5.44
N LYS A 47 13.13 -19.47 5.76
CA LYS A 47 14.56 -19.32 5.48
C LYS A 47 15.42 -20.45 6.07
N TYR A 48 15.06 -20.93 7.25
CA TYR A 48 15.74 -22.04 7.92
C TYR A 48 15.52 -23.40 7.22
N SER A 49 14.44 -23.56 6.47
CA SER A 49 14.06 -24.81 5.78
C SER A 49 14.38 -24.82 4.28
N GLN A 50 15.10 -23.83 3.74
CA GLN A 50 15.45 -23.81 2.31
C GLN A 50 16.22 -25.06 1.87
N LYS A 51 17.11 -25.58 2.72
CA LYS A 51 17.87 -26.80 2.44
C LYS A 51 16.97 -28.04 2.41
N ASP A 52 16.01 -28.12 3.34
CA ASP A 52 15.05 -29.22 3.40
C ASP A 52 14.07 -29.20 2.22
N TRP A 53 13.66 -28.00 1.78
CA TRP A 53 12.89 -27.83 0.55
C TRP A 53 13.64 -28.40 -0.65
N LEU A 54 14.87 -27.93 -0.90
CA LEU A 54 15.66 -28.37 -2.05
C LEU A 54 15.97 -29.88 -2.04
N ALA A 55 16.09 -30.47 -0.86
CA ALA A 55 16.34 -31.91 -0.71
C ALA A 55 15.09 -32.77 -0.88
N SER A 56 13.89 -32.23 -0.64
CA SER A 56 12.69 -33.05 -0.50
C SER A 56 11.52 -32.70 -1.40
N TYR A 57 11.52 -31.54 -2.09
CA TYR A 57 10.39 -31.15 -2.94
C TYR A 57 10.11 -32.16 -4.06
N GLU A 58 11.15 -32.82 -4.60
CA GLU A 58 11.03 -33.83 -5.66
C GLU A 58 10.35 -35.12 -5.19
N SER A 59 10.40 -35.42 -3.89
CA SER A 59 9.82 -36.63 -3.29
C SER A 59 8.50 -36.36 -2.56
N LEU A 60 7.98 -35.13 -2.60
CA LEU A 60 6.66 -34.80 -2.05
C LEU A 60 5.52 -35.45 -2.84
N ASP A 61 5.68 -35.67 -4.14
CA ASP A 61 4.71 -36.39 -4.96
C ASP A 61 5.39 -37.07 -6.16
N THR A 62 4.73 -38.04 -6.79
CA THR A 62 5.28 -38.87 -7.87
C THR A 62 5.46 -38.09 -9.19
N PHE A 63 4.64 -37.06 -9.43
CA PHE A 63 4.63 -36.31 -10.69
C PHE A 63 5.20 -34.89 -10.55
N VAL A 64 6.24 -34.73 -9.73
CA VAL A 64 7.02 -33.49 -9.62
C VAL A 64 8.16 -33.51 -10.64
N VAL A 65 8.39 -32.41 -11.36
CA VAL A 65 9.49 -32.30 -12.32
C VAL A 65 10.80 -32.06 -11.55
N PRO A 66 11.80 -32.97 -11.63
CA PRO A 66 13.07 -32.78 -10.95
C PRO A 66 13.83 -31.57 -11.49
N ARG A 67 14.64 -30.94 -10.63
CA ARG A 67 15.39 -29.70 -10.89
C ARG A 67 14.53 -28.53 -11.43
N SER A 68 13.21 -28.55 -11.19
CA SER A 68 12.31 -27.47 -11.61
C SER A 68 12.26 -26.31 -10.61
N SER A 69 12.73 -26.51 -9.38
CA SER A 69 12.63 -25.49 -8.34
C SER A 69 13.70 -24.40 -8.48
N LYS A 70 13.27 -23.15 -8.61
CA LYS A 70 14.13 -21.97 -8.73
C LYS A 70 13.74 -20.94 -7.68
N LYS A 71 14.73 -20.36 -7.00
CA LYS A 71 14.49 -19.24 -6.07
C LYS A 71 14.24 -17.95 -6.85
N LEU A 72 13.11 -17.30 -6.63
CA LEU A 72 12.72 -16.04 -7.27
C LEU A 72 13.07 -14.83 -6.40
N TYR A 73 12.75 -14.91 -5.11
CA TYR A 73 12.90 -13.81 -4.17
C TYR A 73 13.11 -14.34 -2.75
N GLU A 74 13.75 -13.56 -1.89
CA GLU A 74 13.95 -13.88 -0.48
C GLU A 74 13.75 -12.61 0.34
N ASP A 75 12.91 -12.69 1.38
CA ASP A 75 12.74 -11.64 2.38
C ASP A 75 13.48 -12.01 3.69
N ASN A 76 13.17 -11.32 4.79
CA ASN A 76 13.84 -11.57 6.07
C ASN A 76 13.50 -12.94 6.68
N GLU A 77 12.35 -13.53 6.35
CA GLU A 77 11.78 -14.71 7.03
C GLU A 77 11.54 -15.89 6.06
N TYR A 78 11.21 -15.60 4.80
CA TYR A 78 10.79 -16.56 3.79
C TYR A 78 11.57 -16.40 2.47
N ALA A 79 11.62 -17.48 1.70
CA ALA A 79 12.08 -17.52 0.32
C ALA A 79 10.97 -18.03 -0.58
N LEU A 80 10.80 -17.37 -1.73
CA LEU A 80 9.86 -17.73 -2.78
C LEU A 80 10.57 -18.63 -3.79
N TYR A 81 10.05 -19.84 -3.96
CA TYR A 81 10.51 -20.82 -4.94
C TYR A 81 9.42 -21.13 -5.94
N THR A 82 9.80 -21.45 -7.18
CA THR A 82 8.93 -22.14 -8.12
C THR A 82 9.01 -23.65 -7.92
N VAL A 83 8.00 -24.37 -8.38
CA VAL A 83 8.06 -25.83 -8.59
C VAL A 83 7.10 -26.19 -9.72
N THR A 84 7.56 -26.99 -10.67
CA THR A 84 6.71 -27.46 -11.77
C THR A 84 6.33 -28.91 -11.54
N LEU A 85 5.04 -29.22 -11.66
CA LEU A 85 4.49 -30.56 -11.49
C LEU A 85 3.31 -30.77 -12.43
N PHE A 86 2.83 -32.01 -12.52
CA PHE A 86 1.66 -32.31 -13.32
C PHE A 86 0.38 -31.79 -12.66
N ALA A 87 -0.52 -31.21 -13.45
CA ALA A 87 -1.77 -30.62 -12.96
C ALA A 87 -2.62 -31.59 -12.11
N LYS A 88 -2.59 -32.89 -12.43
CA LYS A 88 -3.36 -33.92 -11.72
C LYS A 88 -2.94 -34.18 -10.27
N VAL A 89 -1.74 -33.77 -9.86
CA VAL A 89 -1.23 -34.00 -8.49
C VAL A 89 -1.10 -32.73 -7.65
N VAL A 90 -1.63 -31.61 -8.15
CA VAL A 90 -1.52 -30.30 -7.48
C VAL A 90 -2.06 -30.34 -6.06
N ASP A 91 -3.24 -30.91 -5.87
CA ASP A 91 -3.90 -30.91 -4.57
C ASP A 91 -3.17 -31.80 -3.56
N ASN A 92 -2.71 -32.98 -3.98
CA ASN A 92 -1.90 -33.86 -3.14
C ASN A 92 -0.56 -33.21 -2.76
N PHE A 93 0.12 -32.60 -3.73
CA PHE A 93 1.38 -31.89 -3.49
C PHE A 93 1.18 -30.73 -2.50
N LYS A 94 0.08 -29.97 -2.60
CA LYS A 94 -0.24 -28.90 -1.63
C LYS A 94 -0.42 -29.44 -0.21
N VAL A 95 -1.04 -30.61 -0.05
CA VAL A 95 -1.21 -31.26 1.27
C VAL A 95 0.15 -31.68 1.83
N HIS A 96 0.94 -32.44 1.08
CA HIS A 96 2.25 -32.91 1.54
C HIS A 96 3.22 -31.74 1.81
N ALA A 97 3.17 -30.68 1.01
CA ALA A 97 3.95 -29.47 1.24
C ALA A 97 3.56 -28.78 2.56
N ARG A 98 2.26 -28.67 2.85
CA ARG A 98 1.76 -28.07 4.10
C ARG A 98 2.14 -28.89 5.33
N GLU A 99 2.14 -30.22 5.25
CA GLU A 99 2.57 -31.10 6.34
C GLU A 99 4.05 -30.88 6.72
N LYS A 100 4.89 -30.50 5.76
CA LYS A 100 6.28 -30.10 6.00
C LYS A 100 6.46 -28.61 6.36
N GLY A 101 5.37 -27.86 6.48
CA GLY A 101 5.41 -26.43 6.81
C GLY A 101 5.75 -25.52 5.63
N PHE A 102 5.62 -25.99 4.39
CA PHE A 102 5.74 -25.17 3.18
C PHE A 102 4.38 -24.65 2.75
N GLN A 103 4.27 -23.35 2.49
CA GLN A 103 3.03 -22.73 2.04
C GLN A 103 3.03 -22.61 0.52
N ILE A 104 2.12 -23.29 -0.15
CA ILE A 104 1.91 -23.15 -1.60
C ILE A 104 0.87 -22.06 -1.88
N ARG A 105 1.24 -21.10 -2.73
CA ARG A 105 0.38 -20.03 -3.23
C ARG A 105 -0.14 -20.38 -4.63
N ASP A 106 -1.45 -20.32 -4.77
CA ASP A 106 -2.07 -20.31 -6.09
C ASP A 106 -1.82 -18.97 -6.76
N PHE A 107 -1.19 -19.02 -7.92
CA PHE A 107 -0.90 -17.85 -8.71
C PHE A 107 -1.08 -18.19 -10.19
N GLU A 108 -1.98 -17.47 -10.83
CA GLU A 108 -2.23 -17.56 -12.26
C GLU A 108 -1.62 -16.31 -12.91
N TYR A 109 -0.63 -16.52 -13.77
CA TYR A 109 -0.02 -15.43 -14.51
C TYR A 109 -0.96 -14.99 -15.64
N SER A 110 -1.59 -13.84 -15.50
CA SER A 110 -2.29 -13.15 -16.59
C SER A 110 -1.64 -11.79 -16.83
N PRO A 111 -1.02 -11.58 -18.02
CA PRO A 111 -0.41 -10.29 -18.35
C PRO A 111 -1.46 -9.17 -18.45
N GLU A 112 -2.67 -9.48 -18.92
CA GLU A 112 -3.78 -8.52 -18.99
C GLU A 112 -4.20 -8.03 -17.61
N ALA A 113 -4.31 -8.94 -16.64
CA ALA A 113 -4.67 -8.61 -15.27
C ALA A 113 -3.57 -7.82 -14.52
N GLN A 114 -2.30 -8.02 -14.89
CA GLN A 114 -1.19 -7.24 -14.34
C GLN A 114 -1.15 -5.82 -14.91
N GLU A 115 -1.28 -5.69 -16.23
CA GLU A 115 -1.28 -4.40 -16.91
C GLU A 115 -2.48 -3.55 -16.46
N SER A 116 -3.68 -4.15 -16.37
CA SER A 116 -4.86 -3.45 -15.86
C SER A 116 -4.67 -2.93 -14.43
N ARG A 117 -4.04 -3.70 -13.54
CA ARG A 117 -3.74 -3.28 -12.16
C ARG A 117 -2.72 -2.15 -12.11
N LYS A 118 -1.72 -2.19 -12.98
CA LYS A 118 -0.71 -1.14 -13.08
C LYS A 118 -1.33 0.18 -13.55
N GLN A 119 -2.17 0.12 -14.59
CA GLN A 119 -2.91 1.28 -15.09
C GLN A 119 -3.86 1.85 -14.03
N GLU A 120 -4.55 0.99 -13.28
CA GLU A 120 -5.40 1.44 -12.16
C GLU A 120 -4.59 2.14 -11.07
N LEU A 121 -3.43 1.62 -10.71
CA LEU A 121 -2.53 2.24 -9.73
C LEU A 121 -2.03 3.61 -10.21
N GLU A 122 -1.56 3.71 -11.45
CA GLU A 122 -1.11 4.97 -12.05
C GLU A 122 -2.23 6.01 -12.08
N LYS A 123 -3.44 5.60 -12.47
CA LYS A 123 -4.63 6.45 -12.44
C LYS A 123 -4.94 6.94 -11.03
N LEU A 124 -4.92 6.06 -10.02
CA LEU A 124 -5.18 6.45 -8.63
C LEU A 124 -4.14 7.44 -8.09
N LEU A 125 -2.87 7.27 -8.46
CA LEU A 125 -1.81 8.22 -8.08
C LEU A 125 -2.03 9.59 -8.72
N GLN A 126 -2.41 9.62 -10.00
CA GLN A 126 -2.72 10.87 -10.70
C GLN A 126 -3.95 11.55 -10.08
N ASP A 127 -5.03 10.80 -9.84
CA ASP A 127 -6.24 11.31 -9.19
C ASP A 127 -5.94 11.86 -7.79
N GLN A 128 -5.08 11.19 -7.01
CA GLN A 128 -4.66 11.68 -5.70
C GLN A 128 -4.00 13.06 -5.80
N GLU A 129 -3.10 13.24 -6.77
CA GLU A 129 -2.34 14.48 -6.93
C GLU A 129 -3.21 15.63 -7.43
N LEU A 130 -4.13 15.36 -8.37
CA LEU A 130 -5.12 16.32 -8.84
C LEU A 130 -6.04 16.76 -7.69
N MET A 131 -6.59 15.81 -6.93
CA MET A 131 -7.45 16.11 -5.78
C MET A 131 -6.69 16.89 -4.70
N ARG A 132 -5.42 16.55 -4.43
CA ARG A 132 -4.58 17.26 -3.45
C ARG A 132 -4.40 18.71 -3.86
N THR A 133 -4.07 18.95 -5.12
CA THR A 133 -3.83 20.29 -5.66
C THR A 133 -5.10 21.15 -5.61
N SER A 134 -6.22 20.60 -6.08
CA SER A 134 -7.52 21.29 -6.03
C SER A 134 -7.95 21.61 -4.59
N LEU A 135 -7.78 20.66 -3.67
CA LEU A 135 -8.11 20.86 -2.26
C LEU A 135 -7.26 21.97 -1.63
N LEU A 136 -5.96 22.00 -1.89
CA LEU A 136 -5.09 23.05 -1.35
C LEU A 136 -5.47 24.43 -1.88
N GLN A 137 -5.73 24.55 -3.19
CA GLN A 137 -6.18 25.80 -3.78
C GLN A 137 -7.48 26.30 -3.13
N TRP A 138 -8.44 25.40 -2.92
CA TRP A 138 -9.69 25.72 -2.24
C TRP A 138 -9.46 26.14 -0.78
N CYS A 139 -8.65 25.38 -0.03
CA CYS A 139 -8.32 25.70 1.35
C CYS A 139 -7.64 27.07 1.49
N TYR A 140 -6.73 27.45 0.59
CA TYR A 140 -6.09 28.77 0.64
C TYR A 140 -7.07 29.90 0.37
N ALA A 141 -7.95 29.73 -0.63
CA ALA A 141 -8.99 30.71 -0.92
C ALA A 141 -9.93 30.87 0.28
N SER A 142 -10.51 29.77 0.77
CA SER A 142 -11.44 29.78 1.90
C SER A 142 -10.81 30.26 3.20
N TYR A 143 -9.55 29.91 3.48
CA TYR A 143 -8.86 30.39 4.68
C TYR A 143 -8.74 31.91 4.70
N SER A 144 -8.42 32.53 3.55
CA SER A 144 -8.28 34.00 3.49
C SER A 144 -9.62 34.71 3.72
N GLU A 145 -10.73 34.18 3.19
CA GLU A 145 -12.08 34.69 3.43
C GLU A 145 -12.52 34.53 4.88
N VAL A 146 -12.31 33.35 5.47
CA VAL A 146 -12.66 33.07 6.88
C VAL A 146 -11.82 33.92 7.82
N PHE A 147 -10.52 34.05 7.56
CA PHE A 147 -9.63 34.89 8.37
C PHE A 147 -10.02 36.37 8.29
N SER A 148 -10.32 36.87 7.09
CA SER A 148 -10.82 38.23 6.90
C SER A 148 -12.11 38.45 7.68
N SER A 149 -13.08 37.53 7.57
CA SER A 149 -14.34 37.60 8.31
C SER A 149 -14.13 37.60 9.82
N TRP A 150 -13.20 36.78 10.31
CA TRP A 150 -12.81 36.76 11.72
C TRP A 150 -12.21 38.08 12.19
N MET A 151 -11.34 38.71 11.39
CA MET A 151 -10.80 40.05 11.69
C MET A 151 -11.87 41.13 11.74
N HIS A 152 -12.89 41.07 10.87
CA HIS A 152 -14.03 41.98 10.93
C HIS A 152 -14.81 41.82 12.25
N PHE A 153 -15.05 40.57 12.69
CA PHE A 153 -15.68 40.33 14.01
C PHE A 153 -14.83 40.89 15.16
N CYS A 154 -13.51 40.73 15.11
CA CYS A 154 -12.61 41.33 16.10
C CYS A 154 -12.70 42.87 16.11
N ALA A 155 -12.75 43.51 14.93
CA ALA A 155 -12.88 44.96 14.83
C ALA A 155 -14.21 45.47 15.41
N VAL A 156 -15.33 44.82 15.06
CA VAL A 156 -16.66 45.16 15.60
C VAL A 156 -16.67 44.98 17.11
N ARG A 157 -16.10 43.89 17.62
CA ARG A 157 -16.02 43.62 19.06
C ARG A 157 -15.21 44.70 19.79
N VAL A 158 -14.02 45.04 19.29
CA VAL A 158 -13.19 46.10 19.88
C VAL A 158 -13.92 47.44 19.88
N PHE A 159 -14.63 47.78 18.80
CA PHE A 159 -15.41 49.00 18.69
C PHE A 159 -16.54 49.06 19.75
N VAL A 160 -17.36 48.01 19.85
CA VAL A 160 -18.48 47.94 20.79
C VAL A 160 -17.99 48.00 22.24
N GLU A 161 -16.98 47.20 22.58
CA GLU A 161 -16.40 47.17 23.94
C GLU A 161 -15.76 48.53 24.32
N SER A 162 -15.13 49.21 23.37
CA SER A 162 -14.55 50.53 23.61
C SER A 162 -15.62 51.58 23.92
N ILE A 163 -16.76 51.55 23.23
CA ILE A 163 -17.90 52.44 23.53
C ILE A 163 -18.51 52.11 24.89
N LEU A 164 -18.73 50.82 25.18
CA LEU A 164 -19.30 50.39 26.47
C LEU A 164 -18.40 50.77 27.65
N ARG A 165 -17.09 50.79 27.46
CA ARG A 165 -16.12 51.09 28.54
C ARG A 165 -15.76 52.56 28.67
N TYR A 166 -15.66 53.30 27.57
CA TYR A 166 -15.15 54.68 27.56
C TYR A 166 -16.19 55.72 27.14
N GLY A 167 -17.38 55.31 26.70
CA GLY A 167 -18.48 56.20 26.33
C GLY A 167 -18.32 56.87 24.97
N LEU A 168 -19.18 57.86 24.71
CA LEU A 168 -19.19 58.66 23.48
C LEU A 168 -18.51 60.02 23.72
N PRO A 169 -17.90 60.63 22.69
CA PRO A 169 -17.78 60.15 21.30
C PRO A 169 -16.72 59.04 21.13
N ALA A 170 -16.88 58.21 20.10
CA ALA A 170 -15.99 57.08 19.80
C ALA A 170 -14.58 57.55 19.32
N ARG A 171 -13.78 58.08 20.23
CA ARG A 171 -12.41 58.54 20.00
C ARG A 171 -11.44 57.67 20.81
N PHE A 172 -11.02 56.56 20.23
CA PHE A 172 -10.06 55.63 20.84
C PHE A 172 -9.02 55.17 19.83
N LEU A 173 -7.83 54.84 20.33
CA LEU A 173 -6.75 54.24 19.56
C LEU A 173 -6.76 52.72 19.79
N SER A 174 -7.10 51.97 18.74
CA SER A 174 -7.01 50.51 18.75
C SER A 174 -5.67 50.06 18.18
N VAL A 175 -4.99 49.13 18.87
CA VAL A 175 -3.66 48.62 18.48
C VAL A 175 -3.68 47.09 18.52
N VAL A 176 -3.05 46.45 17.53
CA VAL A 176 -2.77 45.01 17.55
C VAL A 176 -1.35 44.79 18.06
N LEU A 177 -1.19 43.99 19.10
CA LEU A 177 0.10 43.69 19.71
C LEU A 177 0.44 42.22 19.51
N ALA A 178 1.59 41.94 18.89
CA ALA A 178 2.16 40.61 18.86
C ALA A 178 3.06 40.43 20.11
N PRO A 179 2.67 39.58 21.08
CA PRO A 179 3.48 39.36 22.27
C PRO A 179 4.80 38.66 21.90
N SER A 180 5.87 38.93 22.65
CA SER A 180 7.12 38.19 22.49
C SER A 180 6.93 36.73 22.88
N THR A 181 7.56 35.81 22.14
CA THR A 181 7.66 34.42 22.55
C THR A 181 8.45 34.37 23.85
N LYS A 182 7.90 33.74 24.91
CA LYS A 182 8.63 33.54 26.16
C LYS A 182 9.99 32.89 25.87
N SER A 183 11.07 33.53 26.29
CA SER A 183 12.36 32.87 26.49
C SER A 183 12.23 32.02 27.75
N GLU A 184 12.17 30.69 27.60
CA GLU A 184 12.55 29.77 28.69
C GLU A 184 14.04 29.89 28.99
#